data_AF-A0A956F588-F1
#
_entry.id   AF-A0A956F588-F1
#
_cell.length_a   1.000
_cell.length_b   1.000
_cell.length_c   1.000
_cell.angle_alpha   90.00
_cell.angle_beta   90.00
_cell.angle_gamma   90.00
#
_symmetry.space_group_name_H-M   'P 1'
#
loop_
_entity.id
_entity.type
_entity.pdbx_description
1 polymer ?
#
loop_
_entity_poly.entity_id
_entity_poly.type
_entity_poly.pdbx_seq_one_letter_code
_entity_poly.pdbx_strand_id
1 'polypeptide(L)'
;SFSKNFFEAGGIEALLSADKQTEAQLLDADACAGAFKQSQASIAVLCSSDALYEQHAESFAKALHGAGCKWVYLAGHPKAQKRDYTQGVDGAQVDDFIFVGADVLEKLNAAYALIGGKS
;
A
#
# COMPACT_ATOMS: atom_id res chain seq x y z
N SER A 1 5.53 0.65 -12.69
CA SER A 1 4.17 1.19 -12.52
C SER A 1 4.26 2.55 -11.85
N PHE A 2 3.18 3.34 -11.80
CA PHE A 2 3.16 4.67 -11.15
C PHE A 2 3.70 4.62 -9.72
N SER A 3 3.18 3.72 -8.87
CA SER A 3 3.58 3.59 -7.47
C SER A 3 5.05 3.24 -7.30
N LYS A 4 5.57 2.31 -8.13
CA LYS A 4 7.00 1.96 -8.12
C LYS A 4 7.86 3.19 -8.41
N ASN A 5 7.55 3.90 -9.50
CA ASN A 5 8.30 5.08 -9.90
C ASN A 5 8.19 6.22 -8.87
N PHE A 6 7.04 6.34 -8.19
CA PHE A 6 6.81 7.34 -7.15
C PHE A 6 7.81 7.20 -6.00
N PHE A 7 7.94 5.99 -5.44
CA PHE A 7 8.86 5.72 -4.32
C PHE A 7 10.32 5.69 -4.76
N GLU A 8 10.62 5.11 -5.94
CA GLU A 8 11.99 5.03 -6.45
C GLU A 8 12.57 6.39 -6.86
N ALA A 9 11.72 7.36 -7.25
CA ALA A 9 12.17 8.73 -7.45
C ALA A 9 12.76 9.36 -6.17
N GLY A 10 12.33 8.86 -5.00
CA GLY A 10 12.90 9.22 -3.71
C GLY A 10 14.13 8.41 -3.32
N GLY A 11 14.48 7.34 -4.03
CA GLY A 11 15.51 6.39 -3.62
C GLY A 11 15.01 5.28 -2.68
N ILE A 12 13.69 5.07 -2.59
CA ILE A 12 13.08 3.97 -1.83
C ILE A 12 12.82 2.81 -2.81
N GLU A 13 13.46 1.66 -2.57
CA GLU A 13 13.23 0.46 -3.37
C GLU A 13 11.78 -0.03 -3.22
N ALA A 14 11.11 -0.24 -4.35
CA ALA A 14 9.74 -0.74 -4.39
C ALA A 14 9.70 -2.17 -4.91
N LEU A 15 9.44 -3.11 -4.00
CA LEU A 15 9.34 -4.54 -4.28
C LEU A 15 7.96 -4.88 -4.87
N LEU A 16 7.94 -5.57 -6.01
CA LEU A 16 6.71 -5.99 -6.69
C LEU A 16 6.32 -7.43 -6.30
N SER A 17 5.08 -7.62 -5.87
CA SER A 17 4.50 -8.94 -5.58
C SER A 17 4.11 -9.71 -6.85
N ALA A 18 3.78 -8.99 -7.93
CA ALA A 18 3.22 -9.56 -9.17
C ALA A 18 4.13 -10.58 -9.87
N ASP A 19 5.45 -10.44 -9.77
CA ASP A 19 6.38 -11.34 -10.48
C ASP A 19 6.43 -12.75 -9.87
N LYS A 20 5.85 -12.95 -8.68
CA LYS A 20 5.92 -14.20 -7.92
C LYS A 20 4.55 -14.82 -7.60
N GLN A 21 3.45 -14.24 -8.11
CA GLN A 21 2.09 -14.62 -7.76
C GLN A 21 1.22 -14.87 -9.00
N THR A 22 0.26 -15.79 -8.88
CA THR A 22 -0.79 -15.97 -9.89
C THR A 22 -1.86 -14.88 -9.76
N GLU A 23 -2.71 -14.70 -10.79
CA GLU A 23 -3.83 -13.75 -10.72
C GLU A 23 -4.76 -14.02 -9.53
N ALA A 24 -5.03 -15.29 -9.23
CA ALA A 24 -5.83 -15.66 -8.06
C ALA A 24 -5.16 -15.24 -6.74
N GLN A 25 -3.84 -15.38 -6.64
CA GLN A 25 -3.08 -14.95 -5.46
C GLN A 25 -2.97 -13.44 -5.32
N LEU A 26 -3.09 -12.69 -6.43
CA LEU A 26 -3.12 -11.22 -6.40
C LEU A 26 -4.43 -10.66 -5.84
N LEU A 27 -5.50 -11.45 -5.86
CA LEU A 27 -6.82 -11.10 -5.31
C LEU A 27 -7.07 -11.70 -3.92
N ASP A 28 -6.08 -12.38 -3.35
CA ASP A 28 -6.14 -13.01 -2.04
C ASP A 28 -5.36 -12.20 -1.00
N ALA A 29 -6.05 -11.73 0.04
CA ALA A 29 -5.48 -10.87 1.07
C ALA A 29 -4.44 -11.60 1.95
N ASP A 30 -4.63 -12.90 2.21
CA ASP A 30 -3.70 -13.70 3.01
C ASP A 30 -2.42 -14.00 2.22
N ALA A 31 -2.55 -14.27 0.91
CA ALA A 31 -1.41 -14.39 0.01
C ALA A 31 -0.63 -13.08 -0.09
N CYS A 32 -1.32 -11.93 -0.13
CA CYS A 32 -0.71 -10.61 -0.08
C CYS A 32 0.08 -10.38 1.23
N ALA A 33 -0.53 -10.69 2.39
CA ALA A 33 0.12 -10.63 3.69
C ALA A 33 1.35 -11.54 3.78
N GLY A 34 1.28 -12.75 3.21
CA GLY A 34 2.42 -13.68 3.12
C GLY A 34 3.57 -13.11 2.28
N ALA A 35 3.27 -12.57 1.10
CA ALA A 35 4.25 -11.92 0.23
C ALA A 35 4.89 -10.70 0.92
N PHE A 36 4.10 -9.90 1.63
CA PHE A 36 4.61 -8.77 2.41
C PHE A 36 5.61 -9.22 3.48
N LYS A 37 5.30 -10.25 4.29
CA LYS A 37 6.22 -10.79 5.29
C LYS A 37 7.54 -11.27 4.67
N GLN A 38 7.47 -11.94 3.53
CA GLN A 38 8.66 -12.43 2.81
C GLN A 38 9.52 -11.29 2.25
N SER A 39 8.91 -10.16 1.90
CA SER A 39 9.61 -8.99 1.39
C SER A 39 10.46 -8.27 2.44
N GLN A 40 10.14 -8.45 3.73
CA GLN A 40 10.75 -7.75 4.87
C GLN A 40 10.60 -6.21 4.81
N ALA A 41 9.72 -5.70 3.95
CA ALA A 41 9.38 -4.28 3.91
C ALA A 41 8.67 -3.84 5.19
N SER A 42 8.77 -2.55 5.51
CA SER A 42 8.08 -1.95 6.68
C SER A 42 6.74 -1.30 6.32
N ILE A 43 6.56 -0.92 5.05
CA ILE A 43 5.39 -0.24 4.52
C ILE A 43 4.94 -0.91 3.21
N ALA A 44 3.68 -0.73 2.83
CA ALA A 44 3.12 -1.31 1.61
C ALA A 44 2.31 -0.27 0.83
N VAL A 45 2.15 -0.51 -0.48
CA VAL A 45 1.25 0.28 -1.33
C VAL A 45 0.31 -0.64 -2.11
N LEU A 46 -0.99 -0.43 -1.96
CA LEU A 46 -2.01 -1.06 -2.81
C LEU A 46 -2.06 -0.33 -4.14
N CYS A 47 -1.92 -1.08 -5.23
CA CYS A 47 -1.90 -0.55 -6.60
C CYS A 47 -2.79 -1.41 -7.50
N SER A 48 -4.00 -0.94 -7.73
CA SER A 48 -5.03 -1.59 -8.54
C SER A 48 -5.97 -0.54 -9.17
N SER A 49 -7.12 -0.97 -9.68
CA SER A 49 -8.19 -0.10 -10.16
C SER A 49 -9.16 0.30 -9.04
N ASP A 50 -9.84 1.44 -9.21
CA ASP A 50 -10.86 1.92 -8.26
C ASP A 50 -11.95 0.86 -7.98
N ALA A 51 -12.36 0.12 -9.01
CA ALA A 51 -13.35 -0.94 -8.89
C ALA A 51 -12.90 -2.11 -7.99
N LEU A 52 -11.60 -2.41 -7.97
CA LEU A 52 -11.03 -3.44 -7.09
C LEU A 52 -10.80 -2.92 -5.67
N TYR A 53 -10.52 -1.62 -5.50
CA TYR A 53 -10.43 -1.04 -4.17
C TYR A 53 -11.77 -1.08 -3.41
N GLU A 54 -12.89 -0.83 -4.10
CA GLU A 54 -14.24 -0.95 -3.52
C GLU A 54 -14.50 -2.32 -2.89
N GLN A 55 -13.96 -3.37 -3.50
CA GLN A 55 -14.19 -4.74 -3.07
C GLN A 55 -13.14 -5.23 -2.08
N HIS A 56 -11.90 -4.77 -2.21
CA HIS A 56 -10.76 -5.44 -1.57
C HIS A 56 -9.90 -4.55 -0.69
N ALA A 57 -9.93 -3.22 -0.80
CA ALA A 57 -8.94 -2.35 -0.16
C ALA A 57 -8.85 -2.56 1.36
N GLU A 58 -9.98 -2.62 2.07
CA GLU A 58 -10.00 -2.82 3.52
C GLU A 58 -9.50 -4.21 3.93
N SER A 59 -9.91 -5.25 3.20
CA SER A 59 -9.47 -6.62 3.48
C SER A 59 -7.95 -6.74 3.35
N PHE A 60 -7.40 -6.16 2.28
CA PHE A 60 -5.96 -6.14 2.04
C PHE A 60 -5.21 -5.28 3.06
N ALA A 61 -5.71 -4.08 3.37
CA ALA A 61 -5.13 -3.23 4.41
C ALA A 61 -5.09 -3.96 5.76
N LYS A 62 -6.19 -4.61 6.14
CA LYS A 62 -6.27 -5.41 7.37
C LYS A 62 -5.26 -6.53 7.39
N ALA A 63 -5.14 -7.28 6.29
CA ALA A 63 -4.19 -8.38 6.18
C ALA A 63 -2.74 -7.88 6.25
N LEU A 64 -2.42 -6.74 5.61
CA LEU A 64 -1.11 -6.11 5.68
C LEU A 64 -0.76 -5.63 7.08
N HIS A 65 -1.67 -4.93 7.76
CA HIS A 65 -1.47 -4.52 9.15
C HIS A 65 -1.32 -5.73 10.09
N GLY A 66 -2.15 -6.76 9.93
CA GLY A 66 -2.01 -8.04 10.64
C GLY A 66 -0.69 -8.76 10.33
N ALA A 67 -0.06 -8.46 9.20
CA ALA A 67 1.25 -8.95 8.82
C ALA A 67 2.42 -8.15 9.40
N GLY A 68 2.13 -7.06 10.14
CA GLY A 68 3.14 -6.16 10.71
C GLY A 68 3.48 -4.97 9.83
N CYS A 69 2.70 -4.70 8.77
CA CYS A 69 2.86 -3.48 7.99
C CYS A 69 2.58 -2.26 8.87
N LYS A 70 3.55 -1.33 8.92
CA LYS A 70 3.44 -0.12 9.72
C LYS A 70 2.55 0.94 9.07
N TRP A 71 2.47 0.93 7.74
CA TRP A 71 1.74 1.94 6.97
C TRP A 71 1.34 1.41 5.60
N VAL A 72 0.06 1.54 5.26
CA VAL A 72 -0.53 1.12 4.00
C VAL A 72 -0.91 2.34 3.17
N TYR A 73 -0.23 2.54 2.05
CA TYR A 73 -0.60 3.52 1.03
C TYR A 73 -1.60 2.93 0.04
N LEU A 74 -2.44 3.78 -0.56
CA LEU A 74 -3.22 3.44 -1.75
C LEU A 74 -2.82 4.33 -2.92
N ALA A 75 -2.59 3.72 -4.09
CA ALA A 75 -2.29 4.45 -5.31
C ALA A 75 -3.59 4.82 -6.05
N GLY A 76 -3.99 6.08 -5.93
CA GLY A 76 -5.26 6.59 -6.43
C GLY A 76 -5.65 7.88 -5.72
N HIS A 77 -6.39 8.74 -6.40
CA HIS A 77 -6.82 10.00 -5.78
C HIS A 77 -7.93 9.69 -4.75
N PRO A 78 -7.84 10.17 -3.49
CA PRO A 78 -8.85 9.86 -2.46
C PRO A 78 -10.26 10.31 -2.86
N LYS A 79 -10.39 11.48 -3.49
CA LYS A 79 -11.67 11.97 -4.06
C LYS A 79 -12.26 11.11 -5.19
N ALA A 80 -11.47 10.24 -5.84
CA ALA A 80 -11.98 9.32 -6.84
C ALA A 80 -12.57 8.05 -6.19
N GLN A 81 -12.27 7.80 -4.92
CA GLN A 81 -12.79 6.67 -4.19
C GLN A 81 -14.22 6.95 -3.73
N LYS A 82 -15.10 5.96 -3.91
CA LYS A 82 -16.50 6.05 -3.44
C LYS A 82 -16.62 5.91 -1.92
N ARG A 83 -15.56 5.44 -1.26
CA ARG A 83 -15.48 5.21 0.19
C ARG A 83 -14.23 5.87 0.75
N ASP A 84 -14.34 6.36 1.98
CA ASP A 84 -13.19 6.77 2.77
C ASP A 84 -12.55 5.54 3.43
N TYR A 85 -11.40 5.11 2.88
CA TYR A 85 -10.63 3.98 3.40
C TYR A 85 -9.76 4.34 4.61
N THR A 86 -9.65 5.62 4.98
CA THR A 86 -8.87 6.04 6.15
C THR A 86 -9.58 5.72 7.47
N GLN A 87 -10.89 5.48 7.42
CA GLN A 87 -11.73 5.17 8.57
C GLN A 87 -11.98 3.67 8.72
N GLY A 88 -11.06 2.82 8.23
CA GLY A 88 -11.15 1.38 8.39
C GLY A 88 -11.22 0.95 9.85
N VAL A 89 -11.93 -0.13 10.13
CA VAL A 89 -12.09 -0.70 11.49
C VAL A 89 -11.09 -1.82 11.73
N ASP A 90 -10.66 -2.01 12.98
CA ASP A 90 -9.78 -3.13 13.39
C ASP A 90 -8.49 -3.27 12.56
N GLY A 91 -7.83 -2.16 12.25
CA GLY A 91 -6.58 -2.17 11.48
C GLY A 91 -6.80 -2.32 9.96
N ALA A 92 -8.02 -2.13 9.46
CA ALA A 92 -8.34 -2.24 8.02
C ALA A 92 -8.17 -0.92 7.25
N GLN A 93 -7.55 0.10 7.84
CA GLN A 93 -7.47 1.42 7.23
C GLN A 93 -6.34 1.53 6.18
N VAL A 94 -6.57 2.36 5.17
CA VAL A 94 -5.51 2.93 4.34
C VAL A 94 -5.03 4.19 5.03
N ASP A 95 -3.75 4.24 5.38
CA ASP A 95 -3.22 5.33 6.18
C ASP A 95 -2.93 6.60 5.35
N ASP A 96 -2.62 6.45 4.05
CA ASP A 96 -2.39 7.59 3.15
C ASP A 96 -2.53 7.22 1.65
N PHE A 97 -2.57 8.23 0.78
CA PHE A 97 -2.72 8.07 -0.67
C PHE A 97 -1.55 8.68 -1.43
N ILE A 98 -1.18 8.02 -2.54
CA ILE A 98 -0.29 8.59 -3.57
C ILE A 98 -1.06 8.74 -4.88
N PHE A 99 -0.91 9.87 -5.55
CA PHE A 99 -1.62 10.16 -6.81
C PHE A 99 -0.92 11.28 -7.58
N VAL A 100 -1.26 11.41 -8.86
CA VAL A 100 -0.76 12.48 -9.72
C VAL A 100 -1.21 13.83 -9.18
N GLY A 101 -0.25 14.71 -8.88
CA GLY A 101 -0.49 16.02 -8.30
C GLY A 101 -0.45 16.06 -6.76
N ALA A 102 -0.16 14.93 -6.10
CA ALA A 102 0.20 14.95 -4.68
C ALA A 102 1.56 15.63 -4.46
N ASP A 103 1.81 16.15 -3.26
CA ASP A 103 3.14 16.61 -2.85
C ASP A 103 4.07 15.40 -2.68
N VAL A 104 4.80 15.08 -3.73
CA VAL A 104 5.69 13.90 -3.76
C VAL A 104 6.76 13.98 -2.68
N LEU A 105 7.29 15.19 -2.42
CA LEU A 105 8.35 15.37 -1.44
C LEU A 105 7.85 15.14 -0.02
N GLU A 106 6.67 15.65 0.32
CA GLU A 106 6.00 15.39 1.60
C GLU A 106 5.79 13.88 1.82
N LYS A 107 5.23 13.19 0.83
CA LYS A 107 4.94 11.75 0.90
C LYS A 107 6.22 10.91 1.05
N LEU A 108 7.28 11.25 0.31
CA LEU A 108 8.55 10.54 0.41
C LEU A 108 9.24 10.76 1.76
N ASN A 109 9.19 11.98 2.31
CA ASN A 109 9.73 12.26 3.65
C ASN A 109 8.96 11.47 4.73
N ALA A 110 7.64 11.39 4.63
CA ALA A 110 6.83 10.56 5.53
C ALA A 110 7.20 9.08 5.43
N ALA A 111 7.34 8.55 4.20
CA ALA A 111 7.80 7.18 3.97
C ALA A 111 9.18 6.91 4.58
N TYR A 112 10.13 7.85 4.43
CA TYR A 112 11.45 7.75 5.05
C TYR A 112 11.39 7.72 6.58
N ALA A 113 10.54 8.53 7.20
CA ALA A 113 10.37 8.50 8.65
C ALA A 113 9.84 7.15 9.14
N LEU A 114 8.94 6.52 8.38
CA LEU A 114 8.37 5.20 8.70
C LEU A 114 9.38 4.06 8.52
N ILE A 115 10.23 4.14 7.49
CA ILE A 115 11.26 3.13 7.19
C ILE A 115 12.48 3.30 8.12
N GLY A 116 12.93 4.54 8.33
CA GLY A 116 14.14 4.88 9.08
C GLY A 116 13.91 5.10 10.57
N GLY A 117 12.65 5.20 11.03
CA GLY A 117 12.30 5.27 12.44
C GLY A 117 12.75 3.99 13.16
N LYS A 118 13.80 4.10 13.99
CA LYS A 118 14.27 3.03 14.87
C LYS A 118 13.07 2.47 15.67
N SER A 119 12.80 1.18 15.47
CA SER A 119 11.94 0.38 16.36
C SER A 119 12.53 0.30 17.77
#